data_AF-X1FIP4-F1
#
_entry.id   AF-X1FIP4-F1
#
_cell.length_a   1.000
_cell.length_b   1.000
_cell.length_c   1.000
_cell.angle_alpha   90.00
_cell.angle_beta   90.00
_cell.angle_gamma   90.00
#
_symmetry.space_group_name_H-M   'P 1'
#
loop_
_entity.id
_entity.type
_entity.pdbx_description
1 polymer ?
#
loop_
_entity_poly.entity_id
_entity_poly.type
_entity_poly.pdbx_seq_one_letter_code
_entity_poly.pdbx_strand_id
1 'polypeptide(L)'
;MFEGINGAFQLAIIDMVLVFAVLGGLALVMVFLKNIVGIKVEKKIPKTKETKVTPPVIDSTQVREKEEVEGKLVAVITAAVASYLEKPRSEFKIISIKKYKPSAINPWTAMGRQELMLGKNIK
;
A
#
# COMPACT_ATOMS: atom_id res chain seq x y z
N MET A 1 32.93 7.88 38.01
CA MET A 1 33.21 9.32 38.21
C MET A 1 32.97 9.99 36.88
N PHE A 2 31.87 10.73 36.72
CA PHE A 2 31.67 11.52 35.50
C PHE A 2 32.32 12.87 35.75
N GLU A 3 33.52 13.08 35.21
CA GLU A 3 34.13 14.41 35.09
C GLU A 3 33.22 15.22 34.17
N GLY A 4 32.34 16.04 34.77
CA GLY A 4 31.02 16.39 34.24
C GLY A 4 30.95 16.84 32.78
N ILE A 5 31.97 17.53 32.26
CA ILE A 5 31.99 18.02 30.87
C ILE A 5 32.49 16.95 29.90
N ASN A 6 33.55 16.22 30.27
CA ASN A 6 34.17 15.23 29.39
C ASN A 6 33.24 14.02 29.19
N GLY A 7 32.51 13.63 30.24
CA GLY A 7 31.48 12.60 30.16
C GLY A 7 30.31 13.00 29.25
N ALA A 8 29.85 14.25 29.32
CA ALA A 8 28.76 14.75 28.48
C ALA A 8 29.13 14.77 26.98
N PHE A 9 30.36 15.19 26.65
CA PHE A 9 30.87 15.11 25.28
C PHE A 9 30.96 13.67 24.77
N GLN A 10 31.42 12.74 25.60
CA GLN A 10 31.49 11.33 25.23
C GLN A 10 30.11 10.73 24.97
N LEU A 11 29.13 11.05 25.82
CA LEU A 11 27.73 10.66 25.63
C LEU A 11 27.15 11.22 24.32
N ALA A 12 27.40 12.50 24.02
CA ALA A 12 26.93 13.11 22.78
C ALA A 12 27.54 12.45 21.53
N ILE A 13 28.83 12.11 21.56
CA ILE A 13 29.50 11.41 20.45
C ILE A 13 28.93 10.00 20.28
N ILE A 14 28.73 9.27 21.37
CA ILE A 14 28.16 7.92 21.33
C ILE A 14 26.74 7.95 20.78
N ASP A 15 25.91 8.88 21.25
CA ASP A 15 24.52 9.03 20.79
C ASP A 15 24.47 9.42 19.31
N MET A 16 25.29 10.38 18.88
CA MET A 16 25.44 10.77 17.48
C MET A 16 25.79 9.57 16.59
N VAL A 17 26.80 8.79 16.97
CA VAL A 17 27.21 7.59 16.23
C VAL A 17 26.12 6.51 16.26
N LEU A 18 25.45 6.31 17.39
CA LEU A 18 24.38 5.34 17.54
C LEU A 18 23.20 5.65 16.61
N VAL A 19 22.79 6.92 16.51
CA VAL A 19 21.71 7.36 15.59
C VAL A 19 22.08 7.03 14.15
N PHE A 20 23.31 7.34 13.72
CA PHE A 20 23.77 6.97 12.37
C PHE A 20 23.89 5.47 12.18
N ALA A 21 24.32 4.71 13.19
CA ALA A 21 24.40 3.26 13.12
C ALA A 21 23.02 2.62 13.00
N VAL A 22 22.00 3.12 13.72
CA VAL A 22 20.63 2.64 13.64
C VAL A 22 20.01 2.97 12.27
N LEU A 23 20.14 4.22 11.80
CA LEU A 23 19.64 4.63 10.49
C LEU A 23 20.33 3.88 9.35
N GLY A 24 21.67 3.76 9.41
CA GLY A 24 22.47 3.01 8.46
C GLY A 24 22.14 1.53 8.47
N GLY A 25 21.96 0.94 9.66
CA GLY A 25 21.55 -0.45 9.83
C GLY A 25 20.17 -0.73 9.23
N LEU A 26 19.18 0.14 9.49
CA LEU A 26 17.85 0.02 8.87
C LEU A 26 17.90 0.15 7.35
N ALA A 27 18.69 1.10 6.83
CA ALA A 27 18.90 1.24 5.39
C ALA A 27 19.56 -0.01 4.80
N LEU A 28 20.55 -0.58 5.49
CA LEU A 28 21.25 -1.79 5.08
C LEU A 28 20.28 -2.97 5.02
N VAL A 29 19.45 -3.15 6.05
CA VAL A 29 18.39 -4.18 6.07
C VAL A 29 17.48 -4.04 4.85
N MET A 30 17.07 -2.82 4.50
CA MET A 30 16.21 -2.58 3.34
C MET A 30 16.89 -2.95 2.01
N VAL A 31 18.20 -2.70 1.88
CA VAL A 31 18.98 -3.11 0.70
C VAL A 31 19.14 -4.63 0.62
N PHE A 32 19.43 -5.29 1.74
CA PHE A 32 19.50 -6.76 1.79
C PHE A 32 18.15 -7.40 1.46
N LEU A 33 17.06 -6.85 1.99
CA LEU A 33 15.71 -7.31 1.68
C LEU A 33 15.40 -7.14 0.18
N LYS A 34 15.77 -6.00 -0.42
CA LYS A 34 15.62 -5.79 -1.87
C LYS A 34 16.40 -6.85 -2.69
N ASN A 35 17.59 -7.22 -2.24
CA ASN A 35 18.44 -8.21 -2.92
C ASN A 35 17.90 -9.64 -2.78
N ILE A 36 17.40 -10.01 -1.60
CA ILE A 36 16.84 -11.35 -1.32
C ILE A 36 15.45 -11.51 -1.95
N VAL A 37 14.61 -10.48 -1.91
CA VAL A 37 13.22 -10.54 -2.40
C VAL A 37 13.16 -10.48 -3.94
N GLY A 38 14.30 -10.39 -4.63
CA GLY A 38 14.34 -10.49 -6.10
C GLY A 38 13.43 -9.49 -6.81
N ILE A 39 13.18 -8.32 -6.19
CA ILE A 39 12.27 -7.33 -6.77
C ILE A 39 13.01 -6.62 -7.89
N LYS A 40 12.87 -7.15 -9.10
CA LYS A 40 13.13 -6.44 -10.35
C LYS A 40 12.07 -5.34 -10.50
N VAL A 41 12.19 -4.26 -9.73
CA VAL A 41 11.45 -3.03 -10.01
C VAL A 41 12.08 -2.44 -11.26
N GLU A 42 11.53 -2.83 -12.42
CA GLU A 42 11.70 -2.06 -13.64
C GLU A 42 11.16 -0.66 -13.36
N LYS A 43 12.08 0.25 -13.06
CA LYS A 43 11.85 1.68 -13.03
C LYS A 43 11.52 2.10 -14.47
N LYS A 44 10.29 1.86 -14.91
CA LYS A 44 9.74 2.44 -16.13
C LYS A 44 9.50 3.91 -15.84
N ILE A 45 10.56 4.70 -16.04
CA ILE A 45 10.45 6.13 -16.29
C ILE A 45 9.67 6.24 -17.60
N PRO A 46 8.43 6.78 -17.61
CA PRO A 46 7.75 7.05 -18.87
C PRO A 46 8.47 8.24 -19.51
N LYS A 47 9.29 7.96 -20.53
CA LYS A 47 9.65 8.98 -21.52
C LYS A 47 8.38 9.28 -22.30
N THR A 48 7.73 10.39 -21.95
CA THR A 48 6.80 11.10 -22.81
C THR A 48 7.50 11.36 -24.14
N LYS A 49 7.02 10.70 -25.20
CA LYS A 49 7.17 11.18 -26.57
C LYS A 49 5.78 11.31 -27.15
N GLU A 50 5.48 12.55 -27.49
CA GLU A 50 4.29 13.01 -28.19
C GLU A 50 4.24 12.46 -29.63
N THR A 51 3.08 12.67 -30.28
CA THR A 51 2.78 12.49 -31.72
C THR A 51 2.45 11.04 -32.09
N LYS A 52 1.24 10.66 -32.53
CA LYS A 52 0.34 11.28 -33.52
C LYS A 52 -1.09 10.71 -33.41
N VAL A 53 -2.09 11.55 -33.68
CA VAL A 53 -3.53 11.23 -33.73
C VAL A 53 -3.88 10.37 -34.96
N THR A 54 -4.64 9.28 -34.78
CA THR A 54 -5.59 8.73 -35.78
C THR A 54 -6.72 7.94 -35.06
N PRO A 55 -8.02 8.23 -35.29
CA PRO A 55 -9.16 7.42 -34.81
C PRO A 55 -9.83 6.61 -35.96
N PRO A 56 -10.87 5.79 -35.71
CA PRO A 56 -11.01 4.66 -34.78
C PRO A 56 -11.25 3.34 -35.55
N VAL A 57 -10.81 2.20 -35.04
CA VAL A 57 -11.35 0.89 -35.46
C VAL A 57 -11.75 0.13 -34.21
N ILE A 58 -13.06 0.00 -34.05
CA ILE A 58 -13.69 -0.93 -33.12
C ILE A 58 -13.45 -2.31 -33.72
N ASP A 59 -12.60 -3.11 -33.11
CA ASP A 59 -12.62 -4.55 -33.32
C ASP A 59 -12.72 -5.26 -31.97
N SER A 60 -13.70 -6.15 -31.92
CA SER A 60 -14.10 -6.91 -30.76
C SER A 60 -13.03 -7.92 -30.39
N THR A 61 -12.30 -7.68 -29.31
CA THR A 61 -11.58 -8.75 -28.61
C THR A 61 -11.57 -8.47 -27.11
N GLN A 62 -12.74 -8.61 -26.51
CA GLN A 62 -12.83 -8.88 -25.08
C GLN A 62 -12.51 -10.36 -24.82
N VAL A 63 -12.01 -10.59 -23.62
CA VAL A 63 -11.91 -11.87 -22.90
C VAL A 63 -10.61 -12.64 -23.14
N ARG A 64 -9.57 -12.30 -22.38
CA ARG A 64 -8.59 -13.25 -21.78
C ARG A 64 -7.60 -12.61 -20.80
N GLU A 65 -7.46 -11.29 -20.78
CA GLU A 65 -6.46 -10.62 -19.91
C GLU A 65 -6.95 -10.29 -18.48
N LYS A 66 -8.25 -10.46 -18.17
CA LYS A 66 -8.82 -10.11 -16.85
C LYS A 66 -8.77 -11.24 -15.81
N GLU A 67 -8.59 -12.49 -16.22
CA GLU A 67 -8.73 -13.65 -15.33
C GLU A 67 -7.54 -13.79 -14.36
N GLU A 68 -6.31 -13.55 -14.83
CA GLU A 68 -5.10 -13.67 -14.00
C GLU A 68 -5.05 -12.61 -12.88
N VAL A 69 -5.48 -11.39 -13.16
CA VAL A 69 -5.49 -10.27 -12.20
C VAL A 69 -6.53 -10.52 -11.09
N GLU A 70 -7.68 -11.10 -11.45
CA GLU A 70 -8.74 -11.45 -10.49
C GLU A 70 -8.32 -12.62 -9.59
N GLY A 71 -7.66 -13.65 -10.13
CA GLY A 71 -7.16 -14.79 -9.36
C GLY A 71 -6.16 -14.38 -8.27
N LYS A 72 -5.23 -13.48 -8.60
CA LYS A 72 -4.27 -12.93 -7.62
C LYS A 72 -4.97 -12.13 -6.52
N LEU A 73 -5.97 -11.30 -6.88
CA LEU A 73 -6.74 -10.54 -5.90
C LEU A 73 -7.50 -11.47 -4.94
N VAL A 74 -8.15 -12.49 -5.48
CA VAL A 74 -8.90 -13.46 -4.67
C VAL A 74 -7.95 -14.19 -3.73
N ALA A 75 -6.76 -14.60 -4.19
CA ALA A 75 -5.78 -15.28 -3.36
C ALA A 75 -5.30 -14.41 -2.19
N VAL A 76 -4.96 -13.14 -2.46
CA VAL A 76 -4.53 -12.19 -1.42
C VAL A 76 -5.64 -11.92 -0.40
N ILE A 77 -6.87 -11.68 -0.86
CA ILE A 77 -8.01 -11.46 0.03
C ILE A 77 -8.31 -12.72 0.85
N THR A 78 -8.24 -13.91 0.24
CA THR A 78 -8.42 -15.18 0.94
C THR A 78 -7.38 -15.39 2.03
N ALA A 79 -6.11 -15.09 1.75
CA ALA A 79 -5.04 -15.21 2.75
C ALA A 79 -5.24 -14.23 3.91
N ALA A 80 -5.62 -12.98 3.62
CA ALA A 80 -5.92 -11.99 4.65
C ALA A 80 -7.10 -12.40 5.54
N VAL A 81 -8.18 -12.91 4.95
CA VAL A 81 -9.36 -13.38 5.70
C VAL A 81 -9.03 -14.62 6.53
N ALA A 82 -8.27 -15.58 5.98
CA ALA A 82 -7.81 -16.76 6.72
C ALA A 82 -6.96 -16.36 7.94
N SER A 83 -6.06 -15.40 7.77
CA SER A 83 -5.23 -14.88 8.85
C SER A 83 -6.04 -14.15 9.91
N TYR A 84 -7.05 -13.37 9.51
CA TYR A 84 -7.89 -12.61 10.44
C TYR A 84 -8.83 -13.51 11.26
N LEU A 85 -9.38 -14.55 10.64
CA LEU A 85 -10.32 -15.46 11.29
C LEU A 85 -9.64 -16.63 12.01
N GLU A 86 -8.31 -16.75 11.92
CA GLU A 86 -7.52 -17.90 12.38
C GLU A 86 -8.07 -19.25 11.90
N LYS A 87 -8.79 -19.23 10.77
CA LYS A 87 -9.50 -20.38 10.21
C LYS A 87 -8.90 -20.77 8.86
N PRO A 88 -8.71 -22.07 8.61
CA PRO A 88 -8.24 -22.54 7.32
C PRO A 88 -9.27 -22.26 6.22
N ARG A 89 -8.79 -22.16 4.98
CA ARG A 89 -9.61 -21.95 3.77
C ARG A 89 -10.71 -23.00 3.59
N SER A 90 -10.62 -24.16 4.24
CA SER A 90 -11.66 -25.19 4.22
C SER A 90 -12.96 -24.77 4.92
N GLU A 91 -12.91 -23.80 5.83
CA GLU A 91 -14.06 -23.39 6.64
C GLU A 91 -14.85 -22.22 6.04
N PHE A 92 -14.32 -21.54 5.03
CA PHE A 92 -14.98 -20.39 4.42
C PHE A 92 -14.72 -20.30 2.91
N LYS A 93 -15.68 -19.76 2.17
CA LYS A 93 -15.60 -19.57 0.72
C LYS A 93 -15.91 -18.14 0.36
N ILE A 94 -15.04 -17.50 -0.42
CA ILE A 94 -15.32 -16.21 -1.01
C ILE A 94 -16.28 -16.42 -2.19
N ILE A 95 -17.51 -15.92 -2.06
CA ILE A 95 -18.56 -16.07 -3.08
C ILE A 95 -18.41 -15.01 -4.18
N SER A 96 -18.19 -13.75 -3.81
CA SER A 96 -18.00 -12.67 -4.77
C SER A 96 -17.19 -11.55 -4.16
N ILE A 97 -16.34 -10.92 -4.98
CA ILE A 97 -15.59 -9.72 -4.61
C ILE A 97 -16.07 -8.60 -5.52
N LYS A 98 -16.93 -7.72 -4.98
CA LYS A 98 -17.42 -6.55 -5.71
C LYS A 98 -16.61 -5.34 -5.29
N LYS A 99 -15.88 -4.75 -6.24
CA LYS A 99 -15.27 -3.44 -6.02
C LYS A 99 -16.40 -2.42 -5.89
N TYR A 100 -16.39 -1.69 -4.78
CA TYR A 100 -17.31 -0.59 -4.59
C TYR A 100 -17.00 0.48 -5.64
N LYS A 101 -17.95 0.71 -6.56
CA LYS A 101 -17.91 1.81 -7.52
C LYS A 101 -18.87 2.88 -7.01
N PRO A 102 -18.39 4.06 -6.58
CA PRO A 102 -19.30 5.13 -6.18
C PRO A 102 -20.07 5.60 -7.42
N SER A 103 -21.40 5.42 -7.41
CA SER A 103 -22.25 5.81 -8.53
C SER A 103 -22.47 7.32 -8.63
N ALA A 104 -22.10 8.10 -7.61
CA ALA A 104 -22.08 9.58 -7.66
C ALA A 104 -21.40 10.20 -6.42
N ILE A 105 -21.55 9.58 -5.25
CA ILE A 105 -21.08 10.13 -3.96
C ILE A 105 -20.42 8.98 -3.20
N ASN A 106 -19.22 9.21 -2.68
CA ASN A 106 -18.55 8.19 -1.86
C ASN A 106 -19.26 8.07 -0.48
N PRO A 107 -19.28 6.89 0.16
CA PRO A 107 -19.97 6.67 1.43
C PRO A 107 -19.53 7.62 2.53
N TRP A 108 -18.25 8.02 2.52
CA TRP A 108 -17.69 8.97 3.47
C TRP A 108 -18.30 10.37 3.35
N THR A 109 -18.49 10.84 2.11
CA THR A 109 -19.18 12.10 1.82
C THR A 109 -20.67 12.00 2.16
N ALA A 110 -21.28 10.83 1.93
CA ALA A 110 -22.68 10.61 2.32
C ALA A 110 -22.85 10.65 3.86
N MET A 111 -21.97 9.98 4.62
CA MET A 111 -21.98 10.00 6.08
C MET A 111 -21.71 11.39 6.65
N GLY A 112 -20.69 12.10 6.15
CA GLY A 112 -20.40 13.46 6.61
C GLY A 112 -21.56 14.43 6.33
N ARG A 113 -22.25 14.28 5.20
CA ARG A 113 -23.47 15.05 4.92
C ARG A 113 -24.63 14.69 5.87
N GLN A 114 -24.78 13.41 6.22
CA GLN A 114 -25.78 12.98 7.19
C GLN A 114 -25.51 13.59 8.58
N GLU A 115 -24.27 13.57 9.05
CA GLU A 115 -23.89 14.18 10.33
C GLU A 115 -24.23 15.68 10.37
N LEU A 116 -23.89 16.42 9.31
CA LEU A 116 -24.21 17.85 9.19
C LEU A 116 -25.73 18.13 9.16
N MET A 117 -26.52 17.22 8.58
CA MET A 117 -27.98 17.35 8.51
C MET A 117 -28.67 16.99 9.83
N LEU A 118 -28.17 15.98 10.56
CA LEU A 118 -28.66 15.62 11.89
C LEU A 118 -28.33 16.71 12.92
N GLY A 119 -27.11 17.26 12.90
CA GLY A 119 -26.71 18.33 13.82
C GLY A 119 -27.50 19.63 13.66
N LYS A 120 -28.11 19.87 12.49
CA LYS A 120 -28.93 21.05 12.22
C LYS A 120 -30.38 20.94 12.77
N ASN A 121 -30.86 19.74 13.08
CA ASN A 121 -32.23 19.50 13.56
C ASN A 121 -32.34 19.39 15.10
N ILE A 122 -31.25 19.60 15.84
CA ILE A 122 -31.20 19.51 17.31
C ILE A 122 -31.11 20.93 17.92
N LYS A 123 -31.88 21.88 17.41
CA LYS A 123 -31.99 23.23 17.96
C LYS A 123 -33.43 23.62 18.21
#